data_AF-A0A939WC46-F1
#
_entry.id   AF-A0A939WC46-F1
#
_cell.length_a   1.000
_cell.length_b   1.000
_cell.length_c   1.000
_cell.angle_alpha   90.00
_cell.angle_beta   90.00
_cell.angle_gamma   90.00
#
_symmetry.space_group_name_H-M   'P 1'
#
loop_
_entity.id
_entity.type
_entity.pdbx_description
1 polymer ?
#
loop_
_entity_poly.entity_id
_entity_poly.type
_entity_poly.pdbx_seq_one_letter_code
_entity_poly.pdbx_strand_id
1 'polypeptide(L)'
;MDEIRVCSLCAGKLELNTLIGFYECVSCGKLYTVEEAETPLSLSTVSRLIQDHKYDEAQENIRVLLQNDPDNARLQLYSFLARRRFSSTAQFLSVSADNEDQLMQMKDDPIWRTIRQDSSGQCSKLAGLVNEYFDAQVERRSLRRQFGSDIKSREILEHPAPNEKRLRTMPQFLVFLLSLLFWGAIVIPASLKIASDHHGFVEDWSRTQGYYRRLADEDTFIFYVSAIIVALTLLTTFLVPVIRRRIRKKQLRNGKIRFLRNGTAVRISSKNQDRTEYLPPNAAAVKKYEELDSRCKKILEAIRHEESHLLDKA
;
A
#
# COMPACT_ATOMS: atom_id res chain seq x y z
N MET A 1 -2.60 -36.63 -31.74
CA MET A 1 -1.23 -36.17 -31.47
C MET A 1 -1.03 -36.38 -29.99
N ASP A 2 -0.09 -37.24 -29.59
CA ASP A 2 0.14 -37.53 -28.18
C ASP A 2 0.81 -36.32 -27.53
N GLU A 3 0.19 -35.78 -26.48
CA GLU A 3 0.66 -34.62 -25.76
C GLU A 3 1.89 -35.03 -24.92
N ILE A 4 3.08 -34.52 -25.29
CA ILE A 4 4.33 -34.88 -24.62
C ILE A 4 4.40 -34.16 -23.27
N ARG A 5 4.32 -34.92 -22.18
CA ARG A 5 4.45 -34.43 -20.80
C ARG A 5 5.90 -34.52 -20.34
N VAL A 6 6.36 -33.50 -19.61
CA VAL A 6 7.78 -33.31 -19.29
C VAL A 6 7.95 -33.14 -17.78
N CYS A 7 8.94 -33.80 -17.21
CA CYS A 7 9.17 -33.84 -15.77
C CYS A 7 9.75 -32.52 -15.25
N SER A 8 9.22 -32.03 -14.13
CA SER A 8 9.65 -30.80 -13.48
C SER A 8 11.02 -30.85 -12.77
N LEU A 9 11.67 -32.01 -12.68
CA LEU A 9 13.01 -32.10 -12.08
C LEU A 9 14.11 -32.31 -13.13
N CYS A 10 13.85 -33.19 -14.08
CA CYS A 10 14.86 -33.74 -15.01
C CYS A 10 14.64 -33.23 -16.45
N ALA A 11 13.51 -32.58 -16.74
CA ALA A 11 12.98 -32.35 -18.10
C ALA A 11 12.87 -33.62 -18.99
N GLY A 12 12.97 -34.79 -18.38
CA GLY A 12 12.75 -36.07 -19.03
C GLY A 12 11.29 -36.29 -19.37
N LYS A 13 11.05 -37.13 -20.38
CA LYS A 13 9.70 -37.57 -20.78
C LYS A 13 8.99 -38.21 -19.59
N LEU A 14 7.74 -37.81 -19.36
CA LEU A 14 6.84 -38.45 -18.42
C LEU A 14 6.04 -39.54 -19.15
N GLU A 15 6.06 -40.76 -18.62
CA GLU A 15 5.24 -41.86 -19.13
C GLU A 15 4.17 -42.21 -18.11
N LEU A 16 2.92 -42.34 -18.56
CA LEU A 16 1.82 -42.71 -17.69
C LEU A 16 1.94 -44.19 -17.35
N ASN A 17 2.19 -44.49 -16.08
CA ASN A 17 2.10 -45.85 -15.56
C ASN A 17 0.63 -46.14 -15.23
N THR A 18 -0.05 -46.81 -16.17
CA THR A 18 -1.49 -47.09 -16.12
C THR A 18 -1.90 -47.99 -14.96
N LEU A 19 -0.97 -48.76 -14.37
CA LEU A 19 -1.25 -49.65 -13.24
C LEU A 19 -1.43 -48.90 -11.92
N ILE A 20 -0.67 -47.81 -11.75
CA ILE A 20 -0.65 -47.02 -10.51
C ILE A 20 -1.36 -45.68 -10.66
N GLY A 21 -1.60 -45.21 -11.88
CA GLY A 21 -2.25 -43.91 -12.13
C GLY A 21 -1.33 -42.72 -11.88
N PHE A 22 -0.01 -42.90 -12.04
CA PHE A 22 1.00 -41.85 -11.90
C PHE A 22 1.81 -41.72 -13.19
N TYR A 23 2.34 -40.53 -13.44
CA TYR A 23 3.36 -40.29 -14.45
C TYR A 23 4.75 -40.49 -13.84
N GLU A 24 5.64 -41.18 -14.56
CA GLU A 24 7.01 -41.43 -14.12
C GLU A 24 8.02 -40.77 -15.07
N CYS A 25 9.01 -40.02 -14.55
CA CYS A 25 10.13 -39.52 -15.39
C CYS A 25 11.03 -40.69 -15.76
N VAL A 26 11.13 -41.01 -17.05
CA VAL A 26 12.02 -42.06 -17.56
C VAL A 26 13.50 -41.79 -17.22
N SER A 27 13.87 -40.52 -17.02
CA SER A 27 15.25 -40.13 -16.70
C SER A 27 15.61 -40.13 -15.20
N CYS A 28 14.66 -39.90 -14.29
CA CYS A 28 14.96 -39.74 -12.86
C CYS A 28 14.08 -40.58 -11.91
N GLY A 29 13.10 -41.33 -12.43
CA GLY A 29 12.24 -42.23 -11.66
C GLY A 29 11.25 -41.54 -10.71
N LYS A 30 11.16 -40.21 -10.73
CA LYS A 30 10.18 -39.49 -9.90
C LYS A 30 8.76 -39.68 -10.43
N LEU A 31 7.84 -39.97 -9.50
CA LEU A 31 6.41 -40.12 -9.74
C LEU A 31 5.69 -38.78 -9.59
N TYR A 32 4.70 -38.54 -10.44
CA TYR A 32 3.80 -37.39 -10.46
C TYR A 32 2.37 -37.89 -10.50
N THR A 33 1.50 -37.28 -9.71
CA THR A 33 0.05 -37.50 -9.84
C THR A 33 -0.43 -37.03 -11.23
N VAL A 34 -1.59 -37.51 -11.67
CA VAL A 34 -2.20 -37.06 -12.93
C VAL A 34 -2.36 -35.54 -12.92
N GLU A 35 -2.81 -34.95 -11.81
CA GLU A 35 -2.96 -33.50 -11.64
C GLU A 35 -1.62 -32.74 -11.76
N GLU A 36 -0.55 -33.24 -11.12
CA GLU A 36 0.78 -32.62 -11.21
C GLU A 36 1.40 -32.74 -12.60
N ALA A 37 1.12 -33.82 -13.32
CA ALA A 37 1.55 -34.03 -14.69
C ALA A 37 0.68 -33.25 -15.71
N GLU A 38 -0.53 -32.84 -15.32
CA GLU A 38 -1.46 -32.04 -16.13
C GLU A 38 -1.26 -30.54 -16.00
N THR A 39 -0.58 -30.05 -14.97
CA THR A 39 -0.11 -28.67 -14.95
C THR A 39 1.27 -28.61 -15.60
N PRO A 40 1.38 -28.41 -16.93
CA PRO A 40 2.68 -28.12 -17.52
C PRO A 40 3.25 -26.92 -16.78
N LEU A 41 4.49 -27.03 -16.32
CA LEU A 41 5.27 -25.87 -15.92
C LEU A 41 5.31 -24.94 -17.12
N SER A 42 4.45 -23.94 -17.09
CA SER A 42 4.24 -23.02 -18.18
C SER A 42 4.58 -21.61 -17.70
N LEU A 43 4.96 -20.76 -18.66
CA LEU A 43 5.11 -19.33 -18.44
C LEU A 43 3.81 -18.71 -17.89
N SER A 44 2.65 -19.20 -18.32
CA SER A 44 1.35 -18.74 -17.81
C SER A 44 1.14 -19.08 -16.33
N THR A 45 1.57 -20.26 -15.87
CA THR A 45 1.53 -20.64 -14.45
C THR A 45 2.44 -19.74 -13.61
N VAL A 46 3.68 -19.51 -14.05
CA VAL A 46 4.62 -18.59 -13.39
C VAL A 46 4.04 -17.19 -13.28
N SER A 47 3.46 -16.67 -14.37
CA SER A 47 2.82 -15.36 -14.38
C SER A 47 1.69 -15.29 -13.33
N ARG A 48 0.80 -16.29 -13.30
CA ARG A 48 -0.31 -16.31 -12.34
C ARG A 48 0.20 -16.31 -10.91
N LEU A 49 1.23 -17.09 -10.59
CA LEU A 49 1.83 -17.10 -9.26
C LEU A 49 2.42 -15.73 -8.87
N ILE A 50 3.05 -15.01 -9.80
CA ILE A 50 3.55 -13.65 -9.55
C ILE A 50 2.40 -12.67 -9.30
N GLN A 51 1.30 -12.77 -10.05
CA GLN A 51 0.10 -11.95 -9.87
C GLN A 51 -0.60 -12.24 -8.54
N ASP A 52 -0.64 -13.50 -8.12
CA ASP A 52 -1.21 -13.96 -6.83
C ASP A 52 -0.27 -13.71 -5.64
N HIS A 53 0.86 -13.02 -5.85
CA HIS A 53 1.90 -12.74 -4.85
C HIS A 53 2.54 -13.98 -4.21
N LYS A 54 2.49 -15.12 -4.89
CA LYS A 54 3.13 -16.39 -4.51
C LYS A 54 4.56 -16.47 -5.04
N TYR A 55 5.39 -15.52 -4.61
CA TYR A 55 6.72 -15.32 -5.18
C TYR A 55 7.68 -16.50 -4.97
N ASP A 56 7.62 -17.16 -3.82
CA ASP A 56 8.52 -18.27 -3.51
C ASP A 56 8.20 -19.51 -4.39
N GLU A 57 6.91 -19.80 -4.60
CA GLU A 57 6.45 -20.83 -5.55
C GLU A 57 6.83 -20.47 -6.99
N ALA A 58 6.65 -19.20 -7.39
CA ALA A 58 7.05 -18.73 -8.70
C ALA A 58 8.56 -18.92 -8.93
N GLN A 59 9.40 -18.61 -7.94
CA GLN A 59 10.85 -18.77 -8.04
C GLN A 59 11.28 -20.21 -8.28
N GLU A 60 10.67 -21.17 -7.58
CA GLU A 60 11.01 -22.58 -7.77
C GLU A 60 10.63 -23.06 -9.18
N ASN A 61 9.45 -22.66 -9.67
CA ASN A 61 9.02 -22.98 -11.03
C ASN A 61 9.91 -22.33 -12.10
N ILE A 62 10.29 -21.06 -11.90
CA ILE A 62 11.22 -20.35 -12.79
C ILE A 62 12.58 -21.04 -12.80
N ARG A 63 13.08 -21.49 -11.64
CA ARG A 63 14.37 -22.19 -11.53
C ARG A 63 14.39 -23.44 -12.40
N VAL A 64 13.33 -24.23 -12.37
CA VAL A 64 13.18 -25.42 -13.23
C VAL A 64 13.15 -25.03 -14.71
N LEU A 65 12.35 -24.02 -15.08
CA LEU A 65 12.21 -23.61 -16.47
C LEU A 65 13.51 -23.05 -17.06
N LEU A 66 14.28 -22.29 -16.26
CA LEU A 66 15.59 -21.76 -16.65
C LEU A 66 16.68 -22.85 -16.76
N GLN A 67 16.50 -24.04 -16.18
CA GLN A 67 17.43 -25.16 -16.42
C GLN A 67 17.34 -25.66 -17.86
N ASN A 68 16.17 -25.54 -18.49
CA ASN A 68 15.93 -25.99 -19.87
C ASN A 68 16.24 -24.90 -20.89
N ASP A 69 15.93 -23.65 -20.56
CA ASP A 69 16.15 -22.49 -21.42
C ASP A 69 16.73 -21.32 -20.60
N PRO A 70 18.06 -21.33 -20.33
CA PRO A 70 18.69 -20.35 -19.45
C PRO A 70 18.68 -18.93 -20.02
N ASP A 71 18.61 -18.78 -21.34
CA ASP A 71 18.64 -17.50 -22.04
C ASP A 71 17.24 -16.93 -22.29
N ASN A 72 16.20 -17.58 -21.78
CA ASN A 72 14.82 -17.11 -21.92
C ASN A 72 14.60 -15.77 -21.22
N ALA A 73 14.62 -14.68 -21.98
CA ALA A 73 14.51 -13.32 -21.47
C ALA A 73 13.25 -13.10 -20.60
N ARG A 74 12.15 -13.78 -20.93
CA ARG A 74 10.89 -13.65 -20.20
C ARG A 74 10.93 -14.35 -18.83
N LEU A 75 11.50 -15.55 -18.76
CA LEU A 75 11.73 -16.22 -17.47
C LEU A 75 12.72 -15.46 -16.60
N GLN A 76 13.76 -14.87 -17.22
CA GLN A 76 14.70 -13.99 -16.52
C GLN A 76 13.99 -12.76 -15.93
N LEU A 77 13.09 -12.12 -16.68
CA LEU A 77 12.25 -11.03 -16.17
C LEU A 77 11.38 -11.47 -14.99
N TYR A 78 10.69 -12.61 -15.09
CA TYR A 78 9.89 -13.14 -13.98
C TYR A 78 10.75 -13.51 -12.77
N SER A 79 11.95 -14.02 -12.97
CA SER A 79 12.92 -14.27 -11.90
C SER A 79 13.26 -12.99 -11.14
N PHE A 80 13.52 -11.90 -11.88
CA PHE A 80 13.76 -10.59 -11.30
C PHE A 80 12.55 -10.08 -10.49
N LEU A 81 11.35 -10.13 -11.07
CA LEU A 81 10.12 -9.66 -10.42
C LEU A 81 9.81 -10.46 -9.15
N ALA A 82 9.91 -11.79 -9.21
CA ALA A 82 9.67 -12.66 -8.06
C ALA A 82 10.70 -12.41 -6.95
N ARG A 83 12.00 -12.29 -7.28
CA ARG A 83 13.06 -11.97 -6.31
C ARG A 83 12.86 -10.63 -5.62
N ARG A 84 12.35 -9.64 -6.35
CA ARG A 84 12.09 -8.31 -5.82
C ARG A 84 10.69 -8.16 -5.24
N ARG A 85 9.86 -9.21 -5.29
CA ARG A 85 8.47 -9.26 -4.79
C ARG A 85 7.55 -8.20 -5.41
N PHE A 86 7.68 -8.02 -6.73
CA PHE A 86 6.78 -7.18 -7.52
C PHE A 86 5.92 -8.05 -8.44
N SER A 87 4.67 -7.65 -8.61
CA SER A 87 3.72 -8.34 -9.51
C SER A 87 3.86 -7.90 -10.97
N SER A 88 4.54 -6.77 -11.23
CA SER A 88 4.81 -6.28 -12.60
C SER A 88 5.98 -5.30 -12.66
N THR A 89 6.55 -5.12 -13.86
CA THR A 89 7.60 -4.13 -14.14
C THR A 89 7.09 -2.72 -13.92
N ALA A 90 5.84 -2.44 -14.33
CA ALA A 90 5.24 -1.13 -14.08
C ALA A 90 5.09 -0.83 -12.57
N GLN A 91 4.74 -1.83 -11.75
CA GLN A 91 4.68 -1.67 -10.31
C GLN A 91 6.08 -1.36 -9.75
N PHE A 92 7.09 -2.15 -10.12
CA PHE A 92 8.48 -1.91 -9.73
C PHE A 92 8.92 -0.47 -10.04
N LEU A 93 8.69 0.00 -11.28
CA LEU A 93 9.14 1.32 -11.74
C LEU A 93 8.41 2.46 -11.04
N SER A 94 7.14 2.27 -10.70
CA SER A 94 6.35 3.25 -9.96
C SER A 94 6.82 3.40 -8.51
N VAL A 95 7.14 2.29 -7.83
CA VAL A 95 7.64 2.30 -6.45
C VAL A 95 9.07 2.85 -6.39
N SER A 96 9.89 2.53 -7.39
CA SER A 96 11.27 2.99 -7.47
C SER A 96 11.40 4.43 -7.97
N ALA A 97 10.31 5.07 -8.43
CA ALA A 97 10.31 6.41 -9.00
C ALA A 97 10.92 7.48 -8.08
N ASP A 98 10.89 7.26 -6.76
CA ASP A 98 11.45 8.18 -5.76
C ASP A 98 12.84 7.78 -5.23
N ASN A 99 13.35 6.58 -5.54
CA ASN A 99 14.66 6.09 -5.08
C ASN A 99 15.65 5.95 -6.24
N GLU A 100 16.71 6.77 -6.28
CA GLU A 100 17.68 6.76 -7.40
C GLU A 100 18.49 5.49 -7.44
N ASP A 101 18.95 5.08 -6.27
CA ASP A 101 19.86 3.97 -6.14
C ASP A 101 19.17 2.70 -6.59
N GLN A 102 17.87 2.54 -6.30
CA GLN A 102 17.07 1.41 -6.79
C GLN A 102 16.87 1.42 -8.31
N LEU A 103 16.60 2.58 -8.91
CA LEU A 103 16.47 2.70 -10.37
C LEU A 103 17.80 2.40 -11.07
N MET A 104 18.91 2.97 -10.58
CA MET A 104 20.23 2.75 -11.17
C MET A 104 20.71 1.31 -10.98
N GLN A 105 20.49 0.72 -9.80
CA GLN A 105 20.78 -0.70 -9.56
C GLN A 105 20.03 -1.62 -10.52
N MET A 106 18.77 -1.30 -10.86
CA MET A 106 18.02 -2.06 -11.86
C MET A 106 18.62 -1.90 -13.27
N LYS A 107 18.99 -0.67 -13.65
CA LYS A 107 19.64 -0.40 -14.94
C LYS A 107 20.94 -1.17 -15.10
N ASP A 108 21.65 -1.44 -14.01
CA ASP A 108 22.91 -2.19 -14.03
C ASP A 108 22.76 -3.70 -13.75
N ASP A 109 21.54 -4.14 -13.39
CA ASP A 109 21.25 -5.53 -13.06
C ASP A 109 21.58 -6.43 -14.27
N PRO A 110 22.33 -7.54 -14.08
CA PRO A 110 22.68 -8.45 -15.15
C PRO A 110 21.45 -9.01 -15.88
N ILE A 111 20.33 -9.22 -15.17
CA ILE A 111 19.10 -9.71 -15.78
C ILE A 111 18.58 -8.69 -16.82
N TRP A 112 18.63 -7.40 -16.51
CA TRP A 112 18.23 -6.34 -17.44
C TRP A 112 19.17 -6.18 -18.63
N ARG A 113 20.42 -6.62 -18.52
CA ARG A 113 21.33 -6.72 -19.66
C ARG A 113 20.93 -7.87 -20.57
N THR A 114 20.63 -9.04 -20.02
CA THR A 114 20.13 -10.19 -20.78
C THR A 114 18.82 -9.86 -21.51
N ILE A 115 17.86 -9.23 -20.82
CA ILE A 115 16.58 -8.82 -21.42
C ILE A 115 16.79 -7.84 -22.59
N ARG A 116 17.79 -6.95 -22.50
CA ARG A 116 18.14 -6.02 -23.59
C ARG A 116 18.81 -6.70 -24.77
N GLN A 117 19.53 -7.78 -24.51
CA GLN A 117 20.24 -8.57 -25.52
C GLN A 117 19.38 -9.70 -26.11
N ASP A 118 18.10 -9.76 -25.73
CA ASP A 118 17.15 -10.76 -26.20
C ASP A 118 17.07 -10.78 -27.73
N SER A 119 17.70 -11.80 -28.33
CA SER A 119 17.77 -12.01 -29.77
C SER A 119 16.44 -12.42 -30.37
N SER A 120 15.51 -12.95 -29.55
CA SER A 120 14.16 -13.31 -29.99
C SER A 120 13.28 -12.08 -30.24
N GLY A 121 13.72 -10.92 -29.75
CA GLY A 121 12.99 -9.65 -29.86
C GLY A 121 11.74 -9.58 -28.98
N GLN A 122 11.36 -10.64 -28.28
CA GLN A 122 10.11 -10.70 -27.51
C GLN A 122 10.10 -9.65 -26.40
N CYS A 123 11.21 -9.48 -25.68
CA CYS A 123 11.33 -8.50 -24.60
C CYS A 123 11.98 -7.18 -25.03
N SER A 124 12.40 -7.06 -26.29
CA SER A 124 13.14 -5.88 -26.79
C SER A 124 12.33 -4.58 -26.68
N LYS A 125 11.03 -4.63 -27.00
CA LYS A 125 10.13 -3.48 -26.90
C LYS A 125 9.91 -3.06 -25.45
N LEU A 126 9.71 -4.02 -24.55
CA LEU A 126 9.60 -3.76 -23.11
C LEU A 126 10.89 -3.12 -22.57
N ALA A 127 12.06 -3.65 -22.94
CA ALA A 127 13.36 -3.10 -22.57
C ALA A 127 13.54 -1.65 -23.07
N GLY A 128 13.10 -1.36 -24.29
CA GLY A 128 13.09 -0.01 -24.85
C GLY A 128 12.24 0.97 -24.03
N LEU A 129 11.01 0.58 -23.69
CA LEU A 129 10.12 1.39 -22.86
C LEU A 129 10.68 1.63 -21.44
N VAL A 130 11.29 0.61 -20.84
CA VAL A 130 11.93 0.72 -19.53
C VAL A 130 13.11 1.71 -19.58
N ASN A 131 13.93 1.67 -20.63
CA ASN A 131 15.01 2.65 -20.83
C ASN A 131 14.48 4.06 -21.03
N GLU A 132 13.43 4.24 -21.83
CA GLU A 132 12.79 5.54 -22.02
C GLU A 132 12.26 6.10 -20.70
N TYR A 133 11.67 5.24 -19.86
CA TYR A 133 11.23 5.62 -18.52
C TYR A 133 12.40 6.08 -17.64
N PHE A 134 13.53 5.35 -17.67
CA PHE A 134 14.72 5.73 -16.92
C PHE A 134 15.23 7.11 -17.34
N ASP A 135 15.36 7.36 -18.64
CA ASP A 135 15.87 8.63 -19.14
C ASP A 135 14.94 9.79 -18.77
N ALA A 136 13.62 9.58 -18.89
CA ALA A 136 12.62 10.57 -18.47
C ALA A 136 12.67 10.85 -16.95
N GLN A 137 12.89 9.82 -16.12
CA GLN A 137 13.02 9.98 -14.67
C GLN A 137 14.30 10.71 -14.27
N VAL A 138 15.44 10.41 -14.91
CA VAL A 138 16.70 11.12 -14.67
C VAL A 138 16.54 12.60 -15.02
N GLU A 139 15.92 12.93 -16.17
CA GLU A 139 15.67 14.31 -16.57
C GLU A 139 14.73 15.03 -15.60
N ARG A 140 13.62 14.37 -15.21
CA ARG A 140 12.65 14.89 -14.24
C ARG A 140 13.31 15.22 -12.90
N ARG A 141 14.22 14.36 -12.44
CA ARG A 141 14.96 14.56 -11.19
C ARG A 141 16.01 15.66 -11.30
N SER A 142 16.69 15.78 -12.44
CA SER A 142 17.60 16.90 -12.71
C SER A 142 16.86 18.24 -12.56
N LEU A 143 15.66 18.36 -13.15
CA LEU A 143 14.80 19.53 -12.97
C LEU A 143 14.37 19.71 -11.51
N ARG A 144 14.02 18.62 -10.80
CA ARG A 144 13.67 18.68 -9.37
C ARG A 144 14.84 19.13 -8.49
N ARG A 145 16.08 18.79 -8.83
CA ARG A 145 17.28 19.26 -8.10
C ARG A 145 17.56 20.73 -8.39
N GLN A 146 17.41 21.16 -9.64
CA GLN A 146 17.66 22.54 -10.05
C GLN A 146 16.57 23.52 -9.58
N PHE A 147 15.30 23.10 -9.60
CA PHE A 147 14.13 23.94 -9.34
C PHE A 147 13.25 23.42 -8.21
N GLY A 148 13.81 22.64 -7.29
CA GLY A 148 13.05 21.89 -6.28
C GLY A 148 12.22 22.76 -5.33
N SER A 149 12.66 23.99 -5.04
CA SER A 149 11.88 24.97 -4.28
C SER A 149 10.63 25.40 -5.05
N ASP A 150 10.77 25.64 -6.35
CA ASP A 150 9.73 26.21 -7.21
C ASP A 150 8.67 25.17 -7.56
N ILE A 151 9.13 23.94 -7.85
CA ILE A 151 8.27 22.80 -8.14
C ILE A 151 7.45 22.42 -6.90
N LYS A 152 8.08 22.30 -5.71
CA LYS A 152 7.35 22.01 -4.45
C LYS A 152 6.36 23.11 -4.10
N SER A 153 6.71 24.38 -4.34
CA SER A 153 5.83 25.51 -4.05
C SER A 153 4.53 25.45 -4.85
N ARG A 154 4.61 25.04 -6.14
CA ARG A 154 3.43 24.89 -7.00
C ARG A 154 2.64 23.61 -6.73
N GLU A 155 3.31 22.50 -6.43
CA GLU A 155 2.64 21.23 -6.06
C GLU A 155 1.76 21.41 -4.80
N ILE A 156 2.21 22.22 -3.84
CA ILE A 156 1.43 22.61 -2.65
C ILE A 156 0.24 23.51 -3.00
N LEU A 157 0.35 24.35 -4.03
CA LEU A 157 -0.72 25.25 -4.49
C LEU A 157 -1.79 24.54 -5.32
N GLU A 158 -1.42 23.60 -6.18
CA GLU A 158 -2.33 22.88 -7.09
C GLU A 158 -2.97 21.64 -6.43
N HIS A 159 -2.27 21.02 -5.50
CA HIS A 159 -2.77 19.91 -4.69
C HIS A 159 -2.72 20.29 -3.21
N PRO A 160 -3.62 21.16 -2.72
CA PRO A 160 -3.74 21.40 -1.29
C PRO A 160 -3.97 20.04 -0.62
N ALA A 161 -3.03 19.63 0.23
CA ALA A 161 -2.91 18.27 0.75
C ALA A 161 -4.29 17.63 0.99
N PRO A 162 -4.61 16.48 0.35
CA PRO A 162 -5.92 15.81 0.50
C PRO A 162 -6.24 15.42 1.95
N ASN A 163 -5.27 15.55 2.85
CA ASN A 163 -5.35 15.17 4.25
C ASN A 163 -5.95 16.23 5.19
N GLU A 164 -6.19 17.49 4.77
CA GLU A 164 -6.87 18.44 5.66
C GLU A 164 -8.37 18.16 5.84
N LYS A 165 -8.98 17.36 4.95
CA LYS A 165 -10.35 16.87 5.14
C LYS A 165 -10.41 15.52 5.89
N ARG A 166 -9.46 14.60 5.67
CA ARG A 166 -9.47 13.27 6.33
C ARG A 166 -8.99 13.27 7.78
N LEU A 167 -8.09 14.17 8.20
CA LEU A 167 -7.69 14.28 9.61
C LEU A 167 -8.72 14.98 10.53
N ARG A 168 -9.84 15.49 9.99
CA ARG A 168 -10.92 16.04 10.83
C ARG A 168 -11.76 14.98 11.53
N THR A 169 -11.90 13.78 10.95
CA THR A 169 -12.80 12.73 11.48
C THR A 169 -12.07 11.67 12.31
N MET A 170 -10.78 11.44 12.07
CA MET A 170 -10.01 10.41 12.79
C MET A 170 -9.91 10.61 14.32
N PRO A 171 -9.75 11.83 14.89
CA PRO A 171 -9.71 11.96 16.35
C PRO A 171 -11.09 11.75 17.00
N GLN A 172 -12.19 11.95 16.29
CA GLN A 172 -13.54 11.71 16.84
C GLN A 172 -13.86 10.22 16.87
N PHE A 173 -13.50 9.47 15.83
CA PHE A 173 -13.67 8.01 15.80
C PHE A 173 -12.84 7.32 16.89
N LEU A 174 -11.59 7.76 17.11
CA LEU A 174 -10.72 7.17 18.12
C LEU A 174 -11.17 7.51 19.55
N VAL A 175 -11.67 8.73 19.78
CA VAL A 175 -12.32 9.10 21.07
C VAL A 175 -13.60 8.30 21.29
N PHE A 176 -14.41 8.08 20.25
CA PHE A 176 -15.63 7.25 20.33
C PHE A 176 -15.30 5.78 20.64
N LEU A 177 -14.27 5.22 19.99
CA LEU A 177 -13.86 3.83 20.20
C LEU A 177 -13.24 3.62 21.58
N LEU A 178 -12.40 4.55 22.06
CA LEU A 178 -11.87 4.52 23.42
C LEU A 178 -12.97 4.70 24.47
N SER A 179 -13.99 5.53 24.19
CA SER A 179 -15.17 5.66 25.04
C SER A 179 -15.92 4.32 25.14
N LEU A 180 -16.23 3.67 24.01
CA LEU A 180 -16.89 2.36 23.99
C LEU A 180 -16.11 1.29 24.76
N LEU A 181 -14.78 1.25 24.59
CA LEU A 181 -13.93 0.31 25.32
C LEU A 181 -13.92 0.60 26.82
N PHE A 182 -13.88 1.87 27.24
CA PHE A 182 -13.96 2.26 28.64
C PHE A 182 -15.31 1.87 29.27
N TRP A 183 -16.42 2.10 28.56
CA TRP A 183 -17.77 1.68 29.00
C TRP A 183 -17.87 0.15 29.10
N GLY A 184 -17.40 -0.58 28.08
CA GLY A 184 -17.45 -2.04 28.06
C GLY A 184 -16.58 -2.69 29.13
N ALA A 185 -15.41 -2.14 29.43
CA ALA A 185 -14.47 -2.72 30.39
C ALA A 185 -14.79 -2.40 31.85
N ILE A 186 -15.48 -1.29 32.14
CA ILE A 186 -15.74 -0.87 33.53
C ILE A 186 -17.18 -1.08 33.93
N VAL A 187 -18.14 -0.71 33.08
CA VAL A 187 -19.55 -0.77 33.46
C VAL A 187 -20.07 -2.20 33.42
N ILE A 188 -19.75 -2.96 32.37
CA ILE A 188 -20.26 -4.33 32.22
C ILE A 188 -19.82 -5.22 33.39
N PRO A 189 -18.55 -5.24 33.83
CA PRO A 189 -18.12 -6.06 34.97
C PRO A 189 -18.70 -5.57 36.30
N ALA A 190 -18.86 -4.25 36.49
CA ALA A 190 -19.48 -3.71 37.70
C ALA A 190 -20.96 -4.09 37.79
N SER A 191 -21.71 -4.00 36.68
CA SER A 191 -23.11 -4.44 36.64
C SER A 191 -23.27 -5.95 36.77
N LEU A 192 -22.35 -6.75 36.21
CA LEU A 192 -22.35 -8.21 36.39
C LEU A 192 -22.01 -8.62 37.82
N LYS A 193 -21.11 -7.88 38.49
CA LYS A 193 -20.77 -8.14 39.89
C LYS A 193 -21.91 -7.78 40.84
N ILE A 194 -22.59 -6.66 40.60
CA ILE A 194 -23.81 -6.28 41.34
C ILE A 194 -24.90 -7.33 41.12
N ALA A 195 -25.11 -7.79 39.88
CA ALA A 195 -26.06 -8.85 39.59
C ALA A 195 -25.68 -10.19 40.25
N SER A 196 -24.39 -10.57 40.27
CA SER A 196 -23.96 -11.80 40.94
C SER A 196 -24.10 -11.74 42.46
N ASP A 197 -23.81 -10.58 43.06
CA ASP A 197 -23.93 -10.38 44.51
C ASP A 197 -25.42 -10.36 44.95
N HIS A 198 -26.34 -10.03 44.04
CA HIS A 198 -27.79 -10.12 44.29
C HIS A 198 -28.43 -11.47 43.94
N HIS A 199 -27.74 -12.35 43.21
CA HIS A 199 -28.26 -13.70 42.90
C HIS A 199 -28.18 -14.70 44.06
N GLY A 200 -27.53 -14.34 45.18
CA GLY A 200 -27.61 -15.08 46.45
C GLY A 200 -28.87 -14.82 47.28
N PHE A 201 -29.82 -14.00 46.79
CA PHE A 201 -30.93 -13.45 47.58
C PHE A 201 -32.32 -13.79 47.01
N VAL A 202 -32.49 -15.01 46.45
CA VAL A 202 -33.77 -15.42 45.83
C VAL A 202 -34.67 -16.25 46.77
N GLU A 203 -34.27 -16.59 47.99
CA GLU A 203 -35.10 -17.44 48.87
C GLU A 203 -35.97 -16.71 49.91
N ASP A 204 -36.03 -15.37 49.97
CA ASP A 204 -36.96 -14.71 50.91
C ASP A 204 -37.53 -13.37 50.40
N TRP A 205 -38.29 -13.44 49.31
CA TRP A 205 -38.87 -12.28 48.60
C TRP A 205 -40.02 -11.58 49.36
N SER A 206 -40.50 -12.14 50.47
CA SER A 206 -41.64 -11.58 51.21
C SER A 206 -41.26 -10.54 52.27
N ARG A 207 -39.99 -10.50 52.73
CA ARG A 207 -39.50 -9.54 53.74
C ARG A 207 -38.80 -8.30 53.18
N THR A 208 -38.42 -8.29 51.91
CA THR A 208 -37.61 -7.23 51.28
C THR A 208 -38.43 -6.10 50.63
N GLN A 209 -39.76 -6.20 50.54
CA GLN A 209 -40.61 -5.11 50.03
C GLN A 209 -40.49 -3.81 50.85
N GLY A 210 -40.06 -3.87 52.11
CA GLY A 210 -39.77 -2.68 52.93
C GLY A 210 -38.42 -2.02 52.64
N TYR A 211 -37.46 -2.75 52.06
CA TYR A 211 -36.09 -2.27 51.82
C TYR A 211 -35.97 -1.53 50.47
N TYR A 212 -36.71 -1.98 49.46
CA TYR A 212 -36.76 -1.30 48.14
C TYR A 212 -37.43 0.07 48.16
N ARG A 213 -38.20 0.40 49.21
CA ARG A 213 -38.73 1.77 49.40
C ARG A 213 -37.67 2.79 49.85
N ARG A 214 -36.49 2.35 50.31
CA ARG A 214 -35.32 3.21 50.57
C ARG A 214 -34.34 3.25 49.39
N LEU A 215 -34.46 2.34 48.43
CA LEU A 215 -33.69 2.37 47.18
C LEU A 215 -34.33 3.27 46.11
N ALA A 216 -35.38 4.03 46.47
CA ALA A 216 -35.81 5.20 45.71
C ALA A 216 -34.71 6.29 45.60
N ASP A 217 -33.58 6.14 46.31
CA ASP A 217 -32.36 6.91 46.09
C ASP A 217 -31.43 6.33 45.00
N GLU A 218 -31.60 5.09 44.56
CA GLU A 218 -30.82 4.50 43.47
C GLU A 218 -31.23 5.01 42.09
N ASP A 219 -32.53 5.22 41.86
CA ASP A 219 -32.99 5.90 40.64
C ASP A 219 -32.43 7.32 40.57
N THR A 220 -32.32 7.98 41.72
CA THR A 220 -31.71 9.30 41.86
C THR A 220 -30.21 9.25 41.56
N PHE A 221 -29.50 8.21 42.03
CA PHE A 221 -28.09 7.99 41.71
C PHE A 221 -27.87 7.71 40.21
N ILE A 222 -28.68 6.87 39.59
CA ILE A 222 -28.63 6.60 38.14
C ILE A 222 -28.93 7.88 37.37
N PHE A 223 -29.88 8.70 37.83
CA PHE A 223 -30.19 9.99 37.23
C PHE A 223 -29.02 10.98 37.35
N TYR A 224 -28.35 11.06 38.51
CA TYR A 224 -27.18 11.92 38.70
C TYR A 224 -25.98 11.46 37.87
N VAL A 225 -25.71 10.16 37.82
CA VAL A 225 -24.62 9.60 37.00
C VAL A 225 -24.88 9.85 35.52
N SER A 226 -26.09 9.58 35.03
CA SER A 226 -26.47 9.87 33.64
C SER A 226 -26.45 11.37 33.32
N ALA A 227 -26.87 12.25 34.23
CA ALA A 227 -26.76 13.69 34.07
C ALA A 227 -25.31 14.18 34.00
N ILE A 228 -24.42 13.63 34.84
CA ILE A 228 -22.97 13.94 34.83
C ILE A 228 -22.34 13.46 33.51
N ILE A 229 -22.71 12.28 33.02
CA ILE A 229 -22.22 11.75 31.74
C ILE A 229 -22.67 12.64 30.59
N VAL A 230 -23.94 13.02 30.53
CA VAL A 230 -24.46 13.94 29.50
C VAL A 230 -23.75 15.29 29.58
N ALA A 231 -23.54 15.83 30.79
CA ALA A 231 -22.83 17.09 31.00
C ALA A 231 -21.37 17.01 30.53
N LEU A 232 -20.63 15.94 30.84
CA LEU A 232 -19.26 15.73 30.37
C LEU A 232 -19.18 15.54 28.85
N THR A 233 -20.18 14.88 28.26
CA THR A 233 -20.27 14.67 26.81
C THR A 233 -20.55 16.00 26.10
N LEU A 234 -21.45 16.84 26.64
CA LEU A 234 -21.69 18.19 26.13
C LEU A 234 -20.47 19.09 26.33
N LEU A 235 -19.80 19.01 27.49
CA LEU A 235 -18.58 19.79 27.75
C LEU A 235 -17.48 19.44 26.74
N THR A 236 -17.24 18.15 26.49
CA THR A 236 -16.20 17.71 25.55
C THR A 236 -16.56 18.05 24.09
N THR A 237 -17.82 17.90 23.69
CA THR A 237 -18.27 18.23 22.33
C THR A 237 -18.27 19.73 22.04
N PHE A 238 -18.55 20.60 23.02
CA PHE A 238 -18.62 22.06 22.81
C PHE A 238 -17.35 22.83 23.22
N LEU A 239 -16.70 22.52 24.34
CA LEU A 239 -15.49 23.25 24.77
C LEU A 239 -14.25 22.88 23.99
N VAL A 240 -14.06 21.61 23.61
CA VAL A 240 -12.86 21.18 22.89
C VAL A 240 -12.73 21.89 21.53
N PRO A 241 -13.78 22.04 20.70
CA PRO A 241 -13.69 22.83 19.47
C PRO A 241 -13.39 24.31 19.71
N VAL A 242 -13.93 24.91 20.78
CA VAL A 242 -13.73 26.34 21.11
C VAL A 242 -12.30 26.60 21.57
N ILE A 243 -11.77 25.76 22.46
CA ILE A 243 -10.38 25.83 22.92
C ILE A 243 -9.44 25.57 21.74
N ARG A 244 -9.72 24.58 20.89
CA ARG A 244 -8.92 24.29 19.69
C ARG A 244 -8.96 25.44 18.68
N ARG A 245 -10.09 26.13 18.52
CA ARG A 245 -10.20 27.38 17.72
C ARG A 245 -9.38 28.52 18.33
N ARG A 246 -9.40 28.71 19.66
CA ARG A 246 -8.60 29.75 20.33
C ARG A 246 -7.10 29.46 20.24
N ILE A 247 -6.67 28.22 20.45
CA ILE A 247 -5.27 27.81 20.29
C ILE A 247 -4.82 27.97 18.85
N ARG A 248 -5.62 27.58 17.84
CA ARG A 248 -5.33 27.86 16.43
C ARG A 248 -5.18 29.36 16.14
N LYS A 249 -6.09 30.20 16.65
CA LYS A 249 -5.98 31.67 16.50
C LYS A 249 -4.72 32.23 17.19
N LYS A 250 -4.34 31.69 18.35
CA LYS A 250 -3.14 32.12 19.09
C LYS A 250 -1.85 31.65 18.41
N GLN A 251 -1.82 30.44 17.85
CA GLN A 251 -0.71 29.95 17.04
C GLN A 251 -0.61 30.64 15.67
N LEU A 252 -1.72 31.08 15.07
CA LEU A 252 -1.68 31.92 13.87
C LEU A 252 -1.23 33.36 14.17
N ARG A 253 -1.42 33.85 15.41
CA ARG A 253 -0.89 35.16 15.84
C ARG A 253 0.59 35.10 16.26
N ASN A 254 1.02 34.01 16.88
CA ASN A 254 2.39 33.85 17.39
C ASN A 254 3.31 33.08 16.42
N GLY A 255 2.76 32.35 15.46
CA GLY A 255 3.47 31.68 14.38
C GLY A 255 3.58 32.58 13.16
N LYS A 256 4.81 32.90 12.77
CA LYS A 256 5.25 33.65 11.58
C LYS A 256 4.89 32.99 10.24
N ILE A 257 3.63 32.64 10.03
CA ILE A 257 3.15 32.16 8.73
C ILE A 257 1.83 32.86 8.44
N ARG A 258 1.89 33.95 7.68
CA ARG A 258 0.73 34.52 7.02
C ARG A 258 0.54 33.78 5.71
N PHE A 259 -0.65 33.21 5.52
CA PHE A 259 -1.10 32.79 4.19
C PHE A 259 -1.64 34.04 3.49
N LEU A 260 -1.04 34.41 2.36
CA LEU A 260 -1.60 35.45 1.51
C LEU A 260 -2.86 34.90 0.83
N ARG A 261 -3.79 35.79 0.45
CA ARG A 261 -5.09 35.47 -0.17
C ARG A 261 -5.00 34.65 -1.47
N ASN A 262 -3.78 34.42 -1.97
CA ASN A 262 -3.47 33.69 -3.20
C ASN A 262 -2.89 32.29 -2.94
N GLY A 263 -2.98 31.77 -1.71
CA GLY A 263 -2.63 30.37 -1.39
C GLY A 263 -1.16 30.10 -1.04
N THR A 264 -0.28 31.09 -1.08
CA THR A 264 1.15 30.92 -0.74
C THR A 264 1.39 31.00 0.77
N ALA A 265 2.07 29.99 1.32
CA ALA A 265 2.55 29.95 2.70
C ALA A 265 3.98 30.51 2.78
N VAL A 266 4.21 31.56 3.58
CA VAL A 266 5.54 32.14 3.76
C VAL A 266 6.02 31.94 5.19
N ARG A 267 7.18 31.32 5.38
CA ARG A 267 7.86 31.23 6.68
C ARG A 267 8.76 32.45 6.85
N ILE A 268 8.29 33.45 7.60
CA ILE A 268 9.03 34.71 7.78
C ILE A 268 10.08 34.50 8.88
N SER A 269 11.35 34.32 8.50
CA SER A 269 12.48 34.44 9.42
C SER A 269 12.65 35.92 9.80
N SER A 270 12.55 36.28 11.08
CA SER A 270 12.57 37.68 11.54
C SER A 270 13.96 38.33 11.57
N LYS A 271 14.93 37.81 10.83
CA LYS A 271 16.29 38.34 10.89
C LYS A 271 16.77 39.08 9.65
N ASN A 272 16.03 39.07 8.54
CA ASN A 272 16.28 39.95 7.39
C ASN A 272 14.95 40.17 6.67
N GLN A 273 14.33 41.33 6.92
CA GLN A 273 12.98 41.63 6.46
C GLN A 273 12.95 42.42 5.14
N ASP A 274 14.11 42.76 4.57
CA ASP A 274 14.17 43.50 3.32
C ASP A 274 14.67 42.61 2.18
N ARG A 275 13.75 42.41 1.22
CA ARG A 275 13.93 41.79 -0.09
C ARG A 275 14.30 40.30 -0.11
N THR A 276 13.32 39.46 0.20
CA THR A 276 13.16 38.23 -0.60
C THR A 276 12.41 38.62 -1.87
N GLU A 277 13.15 39.00 -2.91
CA GLU A 277 12.61 39.01 -4.27
C GLU A 277 12.22 37.58 -4.61
N TYR A 278 10.91 37.31 -4.64
CA TYR A 278 10.37 36.10 -5.22
C TYR A 278 10.63 36.19 -6.72
N LEU A 279 11.71 35.55 -7.18
CA LEU A 279 11.80 35.21 -8.58
C LEU A 279 10.57 34.33 -8.88
N PRO A 280 9.73 34.71 -9.87
CA PRO A 280 8.62 33.87 -10.26
C PRO A 280 9.17 32.48 -10.62
N PRO A 281 8.49 31.39 -10.20
CA PRO A 281 8.93 30.05 -10.55
C PRO A 281 9.18 30.01 -12.05
N ASN A 282 10.31 29.44 -12.47
CA ASN A 282 10.65 29.35 -13.88
C ASN A 282 9.55 28.56 -14.59
N ALA A 283 8.58 29.26 -15.18
CA ALA A 283 7.35 28.66 -15.71
C ALA A 283 7.66 27.63 -16.80
N ALA A 284 8.76 27.83 -17.53
CA ALA A 284 9.26 26.87 -18.51
C ALA A 284 9.76 25.58 -17.83
N ALA A 285 10.50 25.68 -16.73
CA ALA A 285 10.98 24.50 -15.98
C ALA A 285 9.82 23.71 -15.37
N VAL A 286 8.79 24.40 -14.85
CA VAL A 286 7.61 23.73 -14.29
C VAL A 286 6.78 23.06 -15.39
N LYS A 287 6.53 23.75 -16.51
CA LYS A 287 5.85 23.15 -17.67
C LYS A 287 6.60 21.91 -18.18
N LYS A 288 7.93 21.98 -18.28
CA LYS A 288 8.76 20.85 -18.68
C LYS A 288 8.68 19.68 -17.68
N TYR A 289 8.62 19.98 -16.38
CA TYR A 289 8.42 18.96 -15.35
C TYR A 289 7.06 18.25 -15.48
N GLU A 290 5.98 19.01 -15.71
CA GLU A 290 4.63 18.46 -15.97
C GLU A 290 4.59 17.58 -17.23
N GLU A 291 5.26 18.03 -18.31
CA GLU A 291 5.41 17.25 -19.54
C GLU A 291 6.15 15.92 -19.29
N LEU A 292 7.23 15.93 -18.50
CA LEU A 292 7.97 14.72 -18.14
C LEU A 292 7.16 13.80 -17.22
N ASP A 293 6.40 14.33 -16.26
CA ASP A 293 5.51 13.51 -15.41
C ASP A 293 4.41 12.83 -16.25
N SER A 294 3.81 13.57 -17.18
CA SER A 294 2.83 13.04 -18.15
C SER A 294 3.45 11.97 -19.04
N ARG A 295 4.67 12.20 -19.55
CA ARG A 295 5.42 11.22 -20.35
C ARG A 295 5.72 9.95 -19.55
N CYS A 296 6.19 10.07 -18.30
CA CYS A 296 6.45 8.92 -17.43
C CYS A 296 5.18 8.07 -17.23
N LYS A 297 4.01 8.70 -17.01
CA LYS A 297 2.72 8.01 -16.88
C LYS A 297 2.36 7.23 -18.15
N LYS A 298 2.49 7.86 -19.32
CA LYS A 298 2.23 7.21 -20.61
C LYS A 298 3.16 6.02 -20.86
N ILE A 299 4.45 6.15 -20.52
CA ILE A 299 5.40 5.04 -20.65
C ILE A 299 5.02 3.89 -19.72
N LEU A 300 4.63 4.16 -18.46
CA LEU A 300 4.16 3.12 -17.55
C LEU A 300 2.91 2.39 -18.05
N GLU A 301 1.98 3.10 -18.69
CA GLU A 301 0.81 2.50 -19.33
C GLU A 301 1.21 1.62 -20.52
N ALA A 302 2.14 2.09 -21.36
CA ALA A 302 2.69 1.30 -22.47
C ALA A 302 3.42 0.04 -21.98
N ILE A 303 4.16 0.14 -20.87
CA ILE A 303 4.81 -1.01 -20.22
C ILE A 303 3.76 -2.03 -19.78
N ARG A 304 2.70 -1.59 -19.09
CA ARG A 304 1.60 -2.49 -18.67
C ARG A 304 0.96 -3.20 -19.86
N HIS A 305 0.70 -2.47 -20.94
CA HIS A 305 0.12 -3.01 -22.16
C HIS A 305 1.05 -4.04 -22.83
N GLU A 306 2.35 -3.75 -22.90
CA GLU A 306 3.33 -4.68 -23.46
C GLU A 306 3.47 -5.94 -22.59
N GLU A 307 3.47 -5.78 -21.26
CA GLU A 307 3.45 -6.90 -20.33
C GLU A 307 2.21 -7.78 -20.52
N SER A 308 1.00 -7.20 -20.63
CA SER A 308 -0.21 -8.00 -20.90
C SER A 308 -0.13 -8.73 -22.25
N HIS A 309 0.42 -8.09 -23.27
CA HIS A 309 0.57 -8.73 -24.58
C HIS A 309 1.59 -9.87 -24.57
N LEU A 310 2.64 -9.78 -23.74
CA LEU A 310 3.52 -10.91 -23.47
C LEU A 310 2.72 -12.03 -22.80
N LEU A 311 1.90 -11.71 -21.80
CA LEU A 311 1.04 -12.67 -21.09
C LEU A 311 0.10 -13.44 -22.00
N ASP A 312 -0.61 -12.76 -22.90
CA ASP A 312 -1.62 -13.39 -23.75
C ASP A 312 -1.03 -14.29 -24.85
N LYS A 313 0.29 -14.19 -25.11
CA LYS A 313 1.00 -15.00 -26.12
C LYS A 313 1.71 -16.25 -25.57
N ALA A 314 1.62 -16.53 -24.26
CA ALA A 314 2.16 -17.74 -23.62
C ALA A 314 1.08 -18.79 -23.39
#